data_AF-A0A448X2M6-F1
#
_entry.id   AF-A0A448X2M6-F1
#
_cell.length_a   1.000
_cell.length_b   1.000
_cell.length_c   1.000
_cell.angle_alpha   90.00
_cell.angle_beta   90.00
_cell.angle_gamma   90.00
#
_symmetry.space_group_name_H-M   'P 1'
#
loop_
_entity.id
_entity.type
_entity.pdbx_description
1 polymer ?
#
loop_
_entity_poly.entity_id
_entity_poly.type
_entity_poly.pdbx_seq_one_letter_code
_entity_poly.pdbx_strand_id
1 'polypeptide(L)'
;LDINLGEDILEDIKVRACFVTTLSRARQWQIWCESSENENKEDKNVEPPEVGEPHFVYALNSLNGGRHLNIPSCIRELAAEPLFTSDNDHITIATMVLRSILASPIDVRR
;
A
#
# COMPACT_ATOMS: atom_id res chain seq x y z
N LEU A 1 5.43 -8.95 22.23
CA LEU A 1 4.94 -10.26 21.71
C LEU A 1 5.23 -10.25 20.22
N ASP A 2 6.34 -10.84 19.81
CA ASP A 2 6.65 -10.99 18.38
C ASP A 2 5.80 -12.13 17.83
N ILE A 3 4.69 -11.77 17.20
CA ILE A 3 3.88 -12.72 16.44
C ILE A 3 4.59 -12.91 15.11
N ASN A 4 5.31 -14.02 14.96
CA ASN A 4 5.86 -14.40 13.66
C ASN A 4 4.71 -14.94 12.79
N LEU A 5 4.26 -14.14 11.83
CA LEU A 5 3.27 -14.55 10.83
C LEU A 5 4.01 -15.26 9.69
N GLY A 6 3.54 -16.44 9.31
CA GLY A 6 4.07 -17.15 8.14
C GLY A 6 3.81 -16.37 6.84
N GLU A 7 4.68 -16.54 5.85
CA GLU A 7 4.53 -15.88 4.54
C GLU A 7 3.22 -16.29 3.85
N ASP A 8 2.74 -17.51 4.07
CA ASP A 8 1.45 -18.01 3.61
C ASP A 8 0.28 -17.17 4.14
N ILE A 9 0.34 -16.79 5.41
CA ILE A 9 -0.67 -15.92 6.04
C ILE A 9 -0.57 -14.49 5.48
N LEU A 10 0.66 -13.96 5.33
CA LEU A 10 0.87 -12.63 4.78
C LEU A 10 0.41 -12.54 3.32
N GLU A 11 0.67 -13.58 2.52
CA GLU A 11 0.21 -13.68 1.14
C GLU A 11 -1.32 -13.74 1.05
N ASP A 12 -1.97 -14.54 1.90
CA ASP A 12 -3.42 -14.60 1.97
C ASP A 12 -4.04 -13.26 2.44
N ILE A 13 -3.38 -12.52 3.35
CA ILE A 13 -3.79 -11.15 3.70
C ILE A 13 -3.67 -10.22 2.49
N LYS A 14 -2.52 -10.23 1.79
CA LYS A 14 -2.29 -9.40 0.61
C LYS A 14 -3.35 -9.63 -0.46
N VAL A 15 -3.67 -10.89 -0.76
CA VAL A 15 -4.63 -11.27 -1.80
C VAL A 15 -6.08 -10.91 -1.43
N ARG A 16 -6.47 -11.10 -0.17
CA ARG A 16 -7.88 -10.93 0.23
C ARG A 16 -8.24 -9.54 0.72
N ALA A 17 -7.29 -8.81 1.31
CA ALA A 17 -7.56 -7.55 2.00
C ALA A 17 -7.02 -6.32 1.27
N CYS A 18 -5.88 -6.45 0.57
CA CYS A 18 -5.23 -5.31 -0.08
C CYS A 18 -5.75 -5.10 -1.51
N PHE A 19 -5.67 -3.85 -1.98
CA PHE A 19 -6.14 -3.49 -3.31
C PHE A 19 -5.36 -2.29 -3.84
N VAL A 20 -5.31 -2.16 -5.17
CA VAL A 20 -4.65 -1.04 -5.84
C VAL A 20 -5.58 0.17 -5.84
N THR A 21 -5.04 1.34 -5.53
CA THR A 21 -5.80 2.61 -5.52
C THR A 21 -5.37 3.55 -6.64
N THR A 22 -6.05 4.69 -6.78
CA THR A 22 -5.69 5.71 -7.76
C THR A 22 -4.52 6.56 -7.26
N LEU A 23 -3.75 7.16 -8.16
CA LEU A 23 -2.66 8.06 -7.80
C LEU A 23 -3.10 9.20 -6.86
N SER A 24 -4.26 9.80 -7.14
CA SER A 24 -4.82 10.86 -6.30
C SER A 24 -5.13 10.38 -4.89
N ARG A 25 -5.59 9.12 -4.74
CA ARG A 25 -5.90 8.49 -3.46
C ARG A 25 -4.61 8.18 -2.67
N ALA A 26 -3.62 7.56 -3.32
CA ALA A 26 -2.32 7.29 -2.71
C ALA A 26 -1.64 8.56 -2.20
N ARG A 27 -1.72 9.66 -2.98
CA ARG A 27 -1.19 10.96 -2.59
C ARG A 27 -1.84 11.54 -1.33
N GLN A 28 -3.15 11.36 -1.15
CA GLN A 28 -3.84 11.80 0.07
C GLN A 28 -3.28 11.08 1.30
N TRP A 29 -3.04 9.77 1.20
CA TRP A 29 -2.43 9.00 2.27
C TRP A 29 -1.00 9.44 2.58
N GLN A 30 -0.18 9.71 1.57
CA GLN A 30 1.19 10.21 1.74
C GLN A 30 1.21 11.54 2.49
N ILE A 31 0.40 12.51 2.07
CA ILE A 31 0.30 13.82 2.73
C ILE A 31 -0.11 13.65 4.20
N TRP A 32 -1.09 12.78 4.48
CA TRP A 32 -1.53 12.52 5.85
C TRP A 32 -0.44 11.85 6.70
N CYS A 33 0.27 10.85 6.17
CA CYS A 33 1.40 10.20 6.83
C CYS A 33 2.52 11.19 7.15
N GLU A 34 2.95 11.99 6.17
CA GLU A 34 3.99 13.02 6.34
C GLU A 34 3.58 14.08 7.37
N SER A 35 2.31 14.47 7.39
CA SER A 35 1.77 15.41 8.39
C SER A 35 1.74 14.83 9.81
N SER A 36 1.66 13.50 9.93
CA SER A 36 1.66 12.79 11.21
C SER A 36 3.08 12.63 11.79
N GLU A 37 4.11 12.62 10.93
CA GLU A 37 5.52 12.46 11.31
C GLU A 37 6.21 13.80 11.62
N ASN A 38 5.72 14.91 11.07
CA ASN A 38 6.29 16.23 11.32
C ASN A 38 5.82 16.84 12.66
N GLU A 39 6.72 16.96 13.63
CA GLU A 39 6.42 17.55 14.95
C GLU A 39 6.21 19.09 14.91
N ASN A 40 6.63 19.76 13.83
CA ASN A 40 6.49 21.20 13.63
C ASN A 40 5.02 21.59 13.39
N LYS A 41 4.47 22.36 14.33
CA LYS A 41 3.04 22.55 14.61
C LYS A 41 2.20 23.32 13.59
N GLU A 42 2.75 23.80 12.47
CA GLU A 42 2.01 24.72 11.58
C GLU A 42 1.09 24.02 10.57
N ASP A 43 1.32 22.74 10.24
CA ASP A 43 0.52 21.98 9.25
C ASP A 43 -0.38 20.88 9.86
N LYS A 44 -0.73 20.99 11.15
CA LYS A 44 -1.44 19.92 11.91
C LYS A 44 -2.91 19.67 11.54
N ASN A 45 -3.41 20.21 10.43
CA ASN A 45 -4.84 20.16 10.11
C ASN A 45 -5.20 19.31 8.89
N VAL A 46 -4.35 18.35 8.52
CA VAL A 46 -4.70 17.36 7.48
C VAL A 46 -5.54 16.26 8.13
N GLU A 47 -6.83 16.25 7.81
CA GLU A 47 -7.72 15.17 8.25
C GLU A 47 -7.32 13.83 7.61
N PRO A 48 -7.47 12.71 8.33
CA PRO A 48 -7.25 11.39 7.76
C PRO A 48 -8.17 11.19 6.55
N PRO A 49 -7.68 10.59 5.46
CA PRO A 49 -8.52 10.34 4.32
C PRO A 49 -9.74 9.49 4.67
N GLU A 50 -10.90 9.83 4.10
CA GLU A 50 -12.15 9.09 4.32
C GLU A 50 -12.00 7.63 3.85
N VAL A 51 -12.41 6.70 4.70
CA VAL A 51 -12.41 5.26 4.40
C VAL A 51 -13.81 4.71 4.60
N GLY A 52 -14.28 3.88 3.67
CA GLY A 52 -15.60 3.24 3.78
C GLY A 52 -15.68 2.27 4.96
N GLU A 53 -14.59 1.56 5.24
CA GLU A 53 -14.44 0.68 6.40
C GLU A 53 -13.10 0.97 7.09
N PRO A 54 -13.01 0.97 8.43
CA PRO A 54 -11.77 1.28 9.13
C PRO A 54 -10.72 0.16 9.06
N HIS A 55 -11.16 -1.10 9.04
CA HIS A 55 -10.27 -2.27 9.02
C HIS A 55 -10.95 -3.50 8.43
N PHE A 56 -10.15 -4.40 7.86
CA PHE A 56 -10.55 -5.75 7.50
C PHE A 56 -10.21 -6.71 8.64
N VAL A 57 -11.15 -7.57 9.04
CA VAL A 57 -10.94 -8.55 10.11
C VAL A 57 -10.47 -9.88 9.50
N TYR A 58 -9.20 -10.22 9.70
CA TYR A 58 -8.61 -11.49 9.27
C TYR A 58 -8.65 -12.50 10.42
N ALA A 59 -9.34 -13.63 10.24
CA ALA A 59 -9.42 -14.68 11.24
C ALA A 59 -8.20 -15.62 11.20
N LEU A 60 -7.46 -15.73 12.31
CA LEU A 60 -6.30 -16.62 12.46
C LEU A 60 -6.74 -18.02 12.92
N ASN A 61 -7.66 -18.65 12.18
CA ASN A 61 -8.29 -19.91 12.56
C ASN A 61 -7.30 -21.08 12.78
N SER A 62 -6.09 -20.99 12.23
CA SER A 62 -5.02 -21.98 12.37
C SER A 62 -4.22 -21.88 13.69
N LEU A 63 -4.34 -20.77 14.42
CA LEU A 63 -3.64 -20.54 15.68
C LEU A 63 -4.62 -20.65 16.85
N ASN A 64 -4.68 -21.83 17.49
CA ASN A 64 -5.49 -22.16 18.68
C ASN A 64 -5.89 -20.92 19.51
N GLY A 65 -7.17 -20.52 19.43
CA GLY A 65 -7.72 -19.45 20.27
C GLY A 65 -8.60 -18.38 19.61
N GLY A 66 -9.05 -18.54 18.35
CA GLY A 66 -10.04 -17.62 17.75
C GLY A 66 -9.55 -16.16 17.64
N ARG A 67 -8.24 -15.96 17.49
CA ARG A 67 -7.64 -14.63 17.36
C ARG A 67 -7.93 -14.05 15.98
N HIS A 68 -8.08 -12.74 15.91
CA HIS A 68 -8.26 -12.00 14.66
C HIS A 68 -7.26 -10.85 14.58
N LEU A 69 -6.88 -10.50 13.35
CA LEU A 69 -6.08 -9.31 13.04
C LEU A 69 -6.96 -8.27 12.39
N ASN A 70 -6.89 -7.04 12.89
CA ASN A 70 -7.53 -5.89 12.26
C ASN A 70 -6.51 -5.26 11.33
N ILE A 71 -6.68 -5.48 10.02
CA ILE A 71 -5.81 -4.92 8.99
C ILE A 71 -6.37 -3.53 8.61
N PRO A 72 -5.69 -2.42 8.98
CA PRO A 72 -6.19 -1.07 8.72
C PRO A 72 -6.33 -0.78 7.23
N SER A 73 -7.32 0.04 6.87
CA SER A 73 -7.55 0.40 5.46
C SER A 73 -6.40 1.17 4.82
N CYS A 74 -5.65 1.96 5.59
CA CYS A 74 -4.42 2.60 5.08
C CYS A 74 -3.40 1.57 4.56
N ILE A 75 -3.16 0.48 5.31
CA ILE A 75 -2.23 -0.58 4.90
C ILE A 75 -2.76 -1.32 3.66
N ARG A 76 -4.07 -1.59 3.64
CA ARG A 76 -4.71 -2.28 2.51
C ARG A 76 -4.60 -1.51 1.20
N GLU A 77 -4.68 -0.18 1.27
CA GLU A 77 -4.56 0.73 0.14
C GLU A 77 -3.11 0.96 -0.29
N LEU A 78 -2.19 1.05 0.69
CA LEU A 78 -0.77 1.36 0.44
C LEU A 78 0.10 0.13 0.17
N ALA A 79 -0.41 -1.09 0.37
CA ALA A 79 0.39 -2.32 0.18
C ALA A 79 0.97 -2.46 -1.23
N ALA A 80 0.27 -1.95 -2.26
CA ALA A 80 0.73 -1.98 -3.65
C ALA A 80 1.54 -0.73 -4.04
N GLU A 81 1.56 0.31 -3.21
CA GLU A 81 2.23 1.57 -3.50
C GLU A 81 3.74 1.44 -3.78
N PRO A 82 4.50 0.54 -3.12
CA PRO A 82 5.91 0.29 -3.46
C PRO A 82 6.18 -0.09 -4.92
N LEU A 83 5.17 -0.54 -5.67
CA LEU A 83 5.29 -0.83 -7.10
C LEU A 83 5.31 0.44 -7.97
N PHE A 84 4.81 1.55 -7.43
CA PHE A 84 4.57 2.81 -8.14
C PHE A 84 5.35 3.99 -7.57
N THR A 85 5.79 3.92 -6.30
CA THR A 85 6.64 4.95 -5.70
C THR A 85 8.06 4.87 -6.23
N SER A 86 8.60 6.07 -6.52
CA SER A 86 9.98 6.21 -6.94
C SER A 86 10.88 6.09 -5.72
N ASP A 87 11.75 5.10 -5.71
CA ASP A 87 12.86 5.00 -4.76
C ASP A 87 14.10 5.73 -5.30
N ASN A 88 15.26 5.50 -4.68
CA ASN A 88 16.52 6.12 -5.08
C ASN A 88 16.95 5.76 -6.52
N ASP A 89 16.49 4.63 -7.06
CA ASP A 89 16.84 4.17 -8.41
C ASP A 89 15.83 4.64 -9.47
N HIS A 90 14.73 5.26 -9.03
CA HIS A 90 13.61 5.71 -9.86
C HIS A 90 13.02 4.59 -10.73
N ILE A 91 13.06 3.35 -10.26
CA ILE A 91 12.51 2.17 -10.96
C ILE A 91 11.15 1.83 -10.35
N THR A 92 10.11 1.90 -11.17
CA THR A 92 8.74 1.54 -10.82
C THR A 92 8.18 0.65 -11.93
N ILE A 93 7.05 -0.03 -11.69
CA ILE A 93 6.38 -0.79 -12.76
C ILE A 93 6.10 0.12 -13.97
N ALA A 94 5.68 1.37 -13.73
CA ALA A 94 5.42 2.33 -14.80
C ALA A 94 6.69 2.66 -15.58
N THR A 95 7.83 2.92 -14.92
CA THR A 95 9.08 3.22 -15.63
C THR A 95 9.65 1.99 -16.32
N MET A 96 9.45 0.78 -15.78
CA MET A 96 9.83 -0.48 -16.44
C MET A 96 9.04 -0.70 -17.73
N VAL A 97 7.72 -0.48 -17.71
CA VAL A 97 6.88 -0.59 -18.91
C VAL A 97 7.32 0.45 -19.94
N LEU A 98 7.52 1.71 -19.56
CA LEU A 98 8.00 2.74 -20.48
C LEU A 98 9.37 2.39 -21.08
N ARG A 99 10.30 1.86 -20.28
CA ARG A 99 11.61 1.38 -20.75
C ARG A 99 11.46 0.23 -21.75
N SER A 100 10.55 -0.72 -21.51
CA SER A 100 10.29 -1.83 -22.45
C SER A 100 9.73 -1.34 -23.80
N ILE A 101 8.85 -0.33 -23.79
CA ILE A 101 8.32 0.28 -25.00
C ILE A 101 9.42 1.02 -25.76
N LEU A 102 10.27 1.78 -25.06
CA LEU A 102 11.40 2.48 -25.67
C LEU A 102 12.45 1.53 -26.25
N ALA A 103 12.66 0.37 -25.61
CA ALA A 103 13.55 -0.68 -26.10
C ALA A 103 12.99 -1.40 -27.34
N SER A 104 11.68 -1.36 -27.56
CA SER A 104 11.03 -1.99 -28.70
C SER A 104 11.27 -1.19 -30.00
N PRO A 105 11.29 -1.84 -31.19
CA PRO A 105 11.35 -1.16 -32.48
C PRO A 105 10.23 -0.11 -32.63
N ILE A 106 10.50 0.99 -33.34
CA ILE A 106 9.54 2.10 -33.47
C ILE A 106 8.18 1.65 -34.04
N ASP A 107 8.20 0.65 -34.92
CA ASP A 107 7.03 0.14 -35.62
C ASP A 107 6.01 -0.57 -34.71
N VAL A 108 6.42 -1.00 -33.51
CA VAL A 108 5.57 -1.77 -32.57
C VAL A 108 5.19 -0.99 -31.30
N ARG A 109 5.48 0.32 -31.24
CA ARG A 109 5.24 1.15 -30.04
C ARG A 109 3.83 1.72 -29.91
N ARG A 110 2.99 1.63 -30.95
CA ARG A 110 1.64 2.22 -30.99
C ARG A 110 0.57 1.15 -31.06
#